data_AF-A0A7Y5EGB2-F1
#
_entry.id   AF-A0A7Y5EGB2-F1
#
_cell.length_a   1.000
_cell.length_b   1.000
_cell.length_c   1.000
_cell.angle_alpha   90.00
_cell.angle_beta   90.00
_cell.angle_gamma   90.00
#
_symmetry.space_group_name_H-M   'P 1'
#
loop_
_entity.id
_entity.type
_entity.pdbx_description
1 polymer ?
#
loop_
_entity_poly.entity_id
_entity_poly.type
_entity_poly.pdbx_seq_one_letter_code
_entity_poly.pdbx_strand_id
1 'polypeptide(L)'
;MITLTQIKLHDAGIPHGMSALNEKAVKQPFYACRLQVDASDSLYIFNAFLVITKKRSTARTDLTQLRAFRGFLSIEMAMNDDDARYIVRPIAEALFSSVDEASKATDQIIDSPIARCKQEYLALSPSKRKVEEYQSVFECQDHGIGICVDFGRLRALLGEADLTYFSQLLARHLKTTSHVYAQGFGNSICGIMQGLVYENPGKPLPELRLDKQSTNTFIKHVEYQAIDQVMKAGYTLVQAFENREVIRDLISKFFISNVFLSASK
;
A
#
# COMPACT_ATOMS: atom_id res chain seq x y z
N MET A 1 0.28 3.33 6.57
CA MET A 1 -1.05 2.74 6.84
C MET A 1 -1.55 2.02 5.59
N ILE A 2 -2.07 0.80 5.74
CA ILE A 2 -2.68 0.00 4.67
C ILE A 2 -4.18 0.30 4.61
N THR A 3 -4.70 0.51 3.40
CA THR A 3 -6.14 0.71 3.15
C THR A 3 -6.80 -0.56 2.61
N LEU A 4 -8.12 -0.68 2.77
CA LEU A 4 -8.89 -1.78 2.18
C LEU A 4 -8.75 -1.84 0.65
N THR A 5 -8.73 -0.68 -0.01
CA THR A 5 -8.50 -0.60 -1.46
C THR A 5 -7.16 -1.22 -1.85
N GLN A 6 -6.09 -0.93 -1.11
CA GLN A 6 -4.78 -1.52 -1.35
C GLN A 6 -4.78 -3.04 -1.19
N ILE A 7 -5.48 -3.56 -0.17
CA ILE A 7 -5.62 -5.00 0.04
C ILE A 7 -6.35 -5.65 -1.15
N LYS A 8 -7.50 -5.10 -1.56
CA LYS A 8 -8.28 -5.62 -2.68
C LYS A 8 -7.49 -5.62 -3.98
N LEU A 9 -6.79 -4.53 -4.28
CA LEU A 9 -5.98 -4.38 -5.48
C LEU A 9 -4.77 -5.32 -5.50
N HIS A 10 -4.12 -5.51 -4.35
CA HIS A 10 -3.02 -6.45 -4.20
C HIS A 10 -3.49 -7.89 -4.47
N ASP A 11 -4.62 -8.28 -3.89
CA ASP A 11 -5.13 -9.64 -3.98
C ASP A 11 -5.78 -9.94 -5.34
N ALA A 12 -6.31 -8.93 -6.04
CA ALA A 12 -6.78 -9.06 -7.42
C ALA A 12 -5.66 -9.33 -8.44
N GLY A 13 -4.44 -8.86 -8.15
CA GLY A 13 -3.25 -9.07 -8.99
C GLY A 13 -2.56 -10.42 -8.79
N ILE A 14 -2.97 -11.21 -7.79
CA ILE A 14 -2.41 -12.53 -7.51
C ILE A 14 -3.32 -13.60 -8.14
N PRO A 15 -2.84 -14.38 -9.13
CA PRO A 15 -3.62 -15.49 -9.67
C PRO A 15 -3.95 -16.47 -8.54
N HIS A 16 -5.26 -16.64 -8.30
CA HIS A 16 -5.92 -17.49 -7.31
C HIS A 16 -5.00 -18.44 -6.53
N GLY A 17 -4.54 -17.97 -5.37
CA GLY A 17 -3.66 -18.79 -4.55
C GLY A 17 -3.40 -18.17 -3.18
N MET A 18 -4.45 -17.98 -2.38
CA MET A 18 -4.46 -18.19 -0.91
C MET A 18 -5.78 -17.66 -0.32
N SER A 19 -6.90 -18.31 -0.68
CA SER A 19 -8.14 -18.18 0.10
C SER A 19 -8.03 -19.14 1.28
N ALA A 20 -7.42 -18.69 2.38
CA ALA A 20 -7.28 -19.50 3.59
C ALA A 20 -8.66 -19.74 4.27
N LEU A 21 -9.63 -18.89 3.93
CA LEU A 21 -11.07 -19.13 4.04
C LEU A 21 -11.62 -19.06 2.62
N ASN A 22 -11.97 -20.20 2.03
CA ASN A 22 -12.59 -20.25 0.70
C ASN A 22 -13.90 -19.44 0.75
N GLU A 23 -14.22 -18.60 -0.24
CA GLU A 23 -15.55 -17.97 -0.36
C GLU A 23 -16.68 -19.01 -0.27
N LYS A 24 -16.39 -20.27 -0.67
CA LYS A 24 -17.30 -21.42 -0.53
C LYS A 24 -17.53 -21.87 0.93
N ALA A 25 -16.61 -21.63 1.85
CA ALA A 25 -16.77 -21.93 3.28
C ALA A 25 -17.68 -20.90 3.99
N VAL A 26 -17.78 -19.69 3.43
CA VAL A 26 -18.66 -18.61 3.91
C VAL A 26 -20.09 -18.73 3.33
N LYS A 27 -20.39 -19.81 2.58
CA LYS A 27 -21.74 -20.13 2.11
C LYS A 27 -22.58 -20.85 3.18
N GLN A 28 -22.75 -20.25 4.35
CA GLN A 28 -24.03 -20.38 5.05
C GLN A 28 -24.96 -19.29 4.52
N PRO A 29 -26.29 -19.52 4.42
CA PRO A 29 -27.20 -18.57 3.80
C PRO A 29 -27.28 -17.30 4.65
N PHE A 30 -26.43 -16.32 4.36
CA PHE A 30 -26.57 -14.94 4.80
C PHE A 30 -27.88 -14.40 4.23
N TYR A 31 -28.95 -14.51 5.01
CA TYR A 31 -30.17 -13.75 4.75
C TYR A 31 -29.84 -12.25 4.89
N ALA A 32 -30.20 -11.48 3.86
CA ALA A 32 -30.11 -10.03 3.68
C ALA A 32 -28.90 -9.48 2.89
N CYS A 33 -29.19 -9.02 1.66
CA CYS A 33 -28.32 -8.40 0.64
C CYS A 33 -27.41 -7.23 1.08
N ARG A 34 -27.42 -6.79 2.35
CA ARG A 34 -26.48 -5.76 2.85
C ARG A 34 -25.27 -6.35 3.59
N LEU A 35 -25.40 -7.55 4.18
CA LEU A 35 -24.34 -8.19 4.97
C LEU A 35 -23.29 -8.94 4.12
N GLN A 36 -23.58 -9.24 2.85
CA GLN A 36 -22.67 -9.99 1.97
C GLN A 36 -21.43 -9.18 1.54
N VAL A 37 -21.56 -7.86 1.37
CA VAL A 37 -20.44 -6.98 0.96
C VAL A 37 -19.49 -6.73 2.14
N ASP A 38 -20.03 -6.64 3.36
CA ASP A 38 -19.22 -6.45 4.58
C ASP A 38 -18.40 -7.71 4.93
N ALA A 39 -18.94 -8.89 4.62
CA ALA A 39 -18.25 -10.16 4.84
C ALA A 39 -17.07 -10.36 3.88
N SER A 40 -17.19 -9.98 2.59
CA SER A 40 -16.08 -10.08 1.64
C SER A 40 -14.91 -9.18 2.03
N ASP A 41 -15.21 -7.96 2.46
CA ASP A 41 -14.19 -6.98 2.84
C ASP A 41 -13.44 -7.43 4.09
N SER A 42 -14.16 -7.98 5.05
CA SER A 42 -13.58 -8.61 6.24
C SER A 42 -12.63 -9.76 5.87
N LEU A 43 -13.00 -10.61 4.91
CA LEU A 43 -12.18 -11.74 4.46
C LEU A 43 -10.89 -11.28 3.77
N TYR A 44 -10.96 -10.27 2.90
CA TYR A 44 -9.75 -9.67 2.29
C TYR A 44 -8.79 -9.17 3.38
N ILE A 45 -9.31 -8.43 4.35
CA ILE A 45 -8.51 -7.88 5.44
C ILE A 45 -7.90 -9.01 6.30
N PHE A 46 -8.66 -10.05 6.60
CA PHE A 46 -8.18 -11.21 7.35
C PHE A 46 -7.11 -12.00 6.59
N ASN A 47 -7.27 -12.17 5.27
CA ASN A 47 -6.25 -12.81 4.43
C ASN A 47 -4.94 -12.00 4.42
N ALA A 48 -5.02 -10.67 4.31
CA ALA A 48 -3.84 -9.80 4.41
C ALA A 48 -3.13 -9.97 5.77
N PHE A 49 -3.88 -10.03 6.87
CA PHE A 49 -3.34 -10.34 8.19
C PHE A 49 -2.59 -11.69 8.23
N LEU A 50 -3.18 -12.75 7.67
CA LEU A 50 -2.54 -14.07 7.61
C LEU A 50 -1.26 -14.07 6.77
N VAL A 51 -1.27 -13.39 5.62
CA VAL A 51 -0.11 -13.23 4.74
C VAL A 51 1.02 -12.47 5.46
N ILE A 52 0.69 -11.35 6.11
CA ILE A 52 1.67 -10.52 6.83
C ILE A 52 2.28 -11.28 8.01
N THR A 53 1.47 -12.03 8.76
CA THR A 53 1.92 -12.79 9.93
C THR A 53 2.46 -14.18 9.60
N LYS A 54 2.44 -14.58 8.32
CA LYS A 54 2.79 -15.93 7.84
C LYS A 54 2.04 -17.05 8.56
N LYS A 55 0.86 -16.75 9.14
CA LYS A 55 0.02 -17.74 9.81
C LYS A 55 -0.75 -18.51 8.75
N ARG A 56 -0.76 -19.85 8.87
CA ARG A 56 -1.70 -20.67 8.13
C ARG A 56 -3.07 -20.53 8.79
N SER A 57 -4.13 -20.38 8.00
CA SER A 57 -5.49 -20.63 8.50
C SER A 57 -5.56 -22.11 8.86
N THR A 58 -5.34 -22.43 10.12
CA THR A 58 -5.61 -23.77 10.63
C THR A 58 -7.09 -23.84 11.01
N ALA A 59 -7.69 -25.03 10.87
CA ALA A 59 -9.11 -25.30 11.20
C ALA A 59 -9.51 -24.96 12.66
N ARG A 60 -8.57 -24.52 13.50
CA ARG A 60 -8.81 -23.85 14.78
C ARG A 60 -8.05 -22.52 14.77
N THR A 61 -8.68 -21.47 14.25
CA THR A 61 -8.31 -20.11 14.62
C THR A 61 -8.84 -19.90 16.04
N ASP A 62 -7.97 -19.58 16.99
CA ASP A 62 -8.35 -19.37 18.39
C ASP A 62 -8.66 -17.89 18.70
N LEU A 63 -9.21 -17.62 19.88
CA LEU A 63 -9.50 -16.25 20.32
C LEU A 63 -8.25 -15.36 20.35
N THR A 64 -7.06 -15.95 20.59
CA THR A 64 -5.78 -15.24 20.57
C THR A 64 -5.49 -14.70 19.17
N GLN A 65 -5.70 -15.51 18.13
CA GLN A 65 -5.48 -15.08 16.76
C GLN A 65 -6.46 -13.98 16.33
N LEU A 66 -7.70 -14.02 16.79
CA LEU A 66 -8.67 -12.96 16.52
C LEU A 66 -8.40 -11.65 17.30
N ARG A 67 -7.86 -11.75 18.51
CA ARG A 67 -7.34 -10.57 19.23
C ARG A 67 -6.11 -9.98 18.54
N ALA A 68 -5.19 -10.80 18.06
CA ALA A 68 -4.08 -10.36 17.23
C ALA A 68 -4.56 -9.74 15.90
N PHE A 69 -5.64 -10.26 15.31
CA PHE A 69 -6.27 -9.67 14.14
C PHE A 69 -6.83 -8.25 14.45
N ARG A 70 -7.51 -8.04 15.58
CA ARG A 70 -7.88 -6.68 16.02
C ARG A 70 -6.65 -5.78 16.22
N GLY A 71 -5.55 -6.33 16.74
CA GLY A 71 -4.27 -5.62 16.82
C GLY A 71 -3.76 -5.14 15.47
N PHE A 72 -3.85 -5.99 14.44
CA PHE A 72 -3.52 -5.65 13.05
C PHE A 72 -4.41 -4.52 12.50
N LEU A 73 -5.74 -4.59 12.69
CA LEU A 73 -6.67 -3.54 12.26
C LEU A 73 -6.29 -2.17 12.85
N SER A 74 -5.85 -2.16 14.11
CA SER A 74 -5.43 -0.92 14.79
C SER A 74 -4.04 -0.43 14.38
N ILE A 75 -3.05 -1.31 14.24
CA ILE A 75 -1.67 -0.92 13.94
C ILE A 75 -1.49 -0.60 12.46
N GLU A 76 -1.91 -1.50 11.57
CA GLU A 76 -1.59 -1.38 10.16
C GLU A 76 -2.63 -0.59 9.37
N MET A 77 -3.90 -0.63 9.80
CA MET A 77 -5.01 0.04 9.12
C MET A 77 -5.56 1.26 9.88
N ALA A 78 -5.04 1.56 11.07
CA ALA A 78 -5.49 2.64 11.95
C ALA A 78 -7.02 2.69 12.19
N MET A 79 -7.68 1.54 12.20
CA MET A 79 -9.12 1.45 12.48
C MET A 79 -9.41 1.75 13.95
N ASN A 80 -10.53 2.44 14.18
CA ASN A 80 -11.10 2.60 15.52
C ASN A 80 -11.83 1.32 15.95
N ASP A 81 -12.26 1.26 17.22
CA ASP A 81 -12.88 0.05 17.78
C ASP A 81 -14.26 -0.24 17.21
N ASP A 82 -15.03 0.78 16.82
CA ASP A 82 -16.36 0.59 16.22
C ASP A 82 -16.22 -0.04 14.84
N ASP A 83 -15.34 0.48 13.98
CA ASP A 83 -15.03 -0.08 12.66
C ASP A 83 -14.45 -1.49 12.78
N ALA A 84 -13.55 -1.71 13.74
CA ALA A 84 -12.95 -3.02 13.97
C ALA A 84 -14.01 -4.07 14.35
N ARG A 85 -15.05 -3.71 15.11
CA ARG A 85 -16.16 -4.63 15.44
C ARG A 85 -16.88 -5.13 14.19
N TYR A 86 -17.13 -4.25 13.22
CA TYR A 86 -17.78 -4.62 11.96
C TYR A 86 -16.93 -5.57 11.11
N ILE A 87 -15.59 -5.51 11.22
CA ILE A 87 -14.67 -6.39 10.51
C ILE A 87 -14.43 -7.73 11.24
N VAL A 88 -14.34 -7.71 12.56
CA VAL A 88 -14.06 -8.92 13.36
C VAL A 88 -15.25 -9.87 13.37
N ARG A 89 -16.48 -9.33 13.43
CA ARG A 89 -17.70 -10.15 13.58
C ARG A 89 -17.92 -11.15 12.44
N PRO A 90 -17.87 -10.76 11.14
CA PRO A 90 -18.04 -11.73 10.05
C PRO A 90 -16.96 -12.82 10.03
N ILE A 91 -15.75 -12.51 10.50
CA ILE A 91 -14.66 -13.48 10.62
C ILE A 91 -14.93 -14.47 11.76
N ALA A 92 -15.42 -13.99 12.91
CA ALA A 92 -15.84 -14.88 13.99
C ALA A 92 -17.00 -15.79 13.53
N GLU A 93 -18.03 -15.24 12.87
CA GLU A 93 -19.15 -16.02 12.33
C GLU A 93 -18.71 -17.07 11.30
N ALA A 94 -17.64 -16.82 10.54
CA ALA A 94 -17.07 -17.80 9.62
C ALA A 94 -16.22 -18.89 10.29
N LEU A 95 -15.72 -18.66 11.51
CA LEU A 95 -14.79 -19.56 12.21
C LEU A 95 -15.46 -20.39 13.31
N PHE A 96 -16.51 -19.88 13.95
CA PHE A 96 -17.25 -20.57 15.00
C PHE A 96 -18.47 -21.29 14.44
N SER A 97 -18.84 -22.43 15.04
CA SER A 97 -19.89 -23.30 14.51
C SER A 97 -21.31 -22.82 14.85
N SER A 98 -21.46 -21.97 15.85
CA SER A 98 -22.75 -21.38 16.25
C SER A 98 -22.70 -19.85 16.32
N VAL A 99 -23.83 -19.21 16.04
CA VAL A 99 -23.99 -17.75 16.10
C VAL A 99 -23.72 -17.22 17.52
N ASP A 100 -24.17 -17.96 18.54
CA ASP A 100 -23.97 -17.57 19.94
C ASP A 100 -22.48 -17.61 20.35
N GLU A 101 -21.74 -18.62 19.88
CA GLU A 101 -20.29 -18.69 20.11
C GLU A 101 -19.55 -17.58 19.37
N ALA A 102 -19.92 -17.29 18.11
CA ALA A 102 -19.35 -16.21 17.32
C ALA A 102 -19.60 -14.83 17.97
N SER A 103 -20.82 -14.59 18.47
CA SER A 103 -21.15 -13.34 19.17
C SER A 103 -20.35 -13.21 20.46
N LYS A 104 -20.32 -14.24 21.31
CA LYS A 104 -19.55 -14.23 22.56
C LYS A 104 -18.05 -14.04 22.30
N ALA A 105 -17.52 -14.68 21.26
CA ALA A 105 -16.12 -14.51 20.86
C ALA A 105 -15.85 -13.06 20.44
N THR A 106 -16.71 -12.49 19.60
CA THR A 106 -16.62 -11.11 19.14
C THR A 106 -16.63 -10.14 20.33
N ASP A 107 -17.60 -10.28 21.24
CA ASP A 107 -17.70 -9.42 22.43
C ASP A 107 -16.43 -9.52 23.29
N GLN A 108 -15.94 -10.75 23.55
CA GLN A 108 -14.68 -10.95 24.28
C GLN A 108 -13.47 -10.30 23.61
N ILE A 109 -13.42 -10.29 22.28
CA ILE A 109 -12.32 -9.66 21.52
C ILE A 109 -12.42 -8.14 21.61
N ILE A 110 -13.62 -7.57 21.49
CA ILE A 110 -13.84 -6.12 21.54
C ILE A 110 -13.65 -5.57 22.96
N ASP A 111 -14.08 -6.31 23.98
CA ASP A 111 -13.89 -5.94 25.40
C ASP A 111 -12.43 -6.10 25.87
N SER A 112 -11.60 -6.83 25.12
CA SER A 112 -10.17 -6.93 25.43
C SER A 112 -9.52 -5.54 25.30
N PRO A 113 -8.59 -5.13 26.20
CA PRO A 113 -7.89 -3.86 26.04
C PRO A 113 -7.13 -3.80 24.71
N ILE A 114 -7.30 -2.74 23.92
CA ILE A 114 -6.65 -2.63 22.60
C ILE A 114 -5.12 -2.76 22.68
N ALA A 115 -4.51 -2.29 23.77
CA ALA A 115 -3.07 -2.44 24.02
C ALA A 115 -2.64 -3.92 24.05
N ARG A 116 -3.47 -4.80 24.60
CA ARG A 116 -3.22 -6.25 24.61
C ARG A 116 -3.35 -6.83 23.20
N CYS A 117 -4.39 -6.46 22.45
CA CYS A 117 -4.55 -6.90 21.06
C CYS A 117 -3.34 -6.49 20.19
N LYS A 118 -2.84 -5.26 20.36
CA LYS A 118 -1.62 -4.76 19.70
C LYS A 118 -0.39 -5.59 20.06
N GLN A 119 -0.20 -5.92 21.34
CA GLN A 119 0.91 -6.78 21.78
C GLN A 119 0.81 -8.19 21.18
N GLU A 120 -0.40 -8.78 21.15
CA GLU A 120 -0.63 -10.09 20.57
C GLU A 120 -0.34 -10.10 19.06
N TYR A 121 -0.68 -9.02 18.33
CA TYR A 121 -0.27 -8.85 16.92
C TYR A 121 1.26 -8.78 16.76
N LEU A 122 1.93 -7.92 17.51
CA LEU A 122 3.38 -7.72 17.41
C LEU A 122 4.15 -8.99 17.80
N ALA A 123 3.64 -9.78 18.75
CA ALA A 123 4.21 -11.08 19.12
C ALA A 123 4.22 -12.10 17.97
N LEU A 124 3.38 -11.91 16.94
CA LEU A 124 3.40 -12.74 15.73
C LEU A 124 4.56 -12.39 14.78
N SER A 125 5.38 -11.38 15.10
CA SER A 125 6.49 -10.93 14.27
C SER A 125 6.06 -10.63 12.82
N PRO A 126 5.15 -9.66 12.61
CA PRO A 126 4.63 -9.35 11.29
C PRO A 126 5.74 -9.00 10.30
N SER A 127 5.59 -9.49 9.07
CA SER A 127 6.58 -9.27 8.01
C SER A 127 6.55 -7.83 7.53
N LYS A 128 7.52 -7.02 7.98
CA LYS A 128 7.71 -5.62 7.55
C LYS A 128 7.68 -5.48 6.02
N ARG A 129 8.38 -6.37 5.30
CA ARG A 129 8.36 -6.40 3.84
C ARG A 129 6.95 -6.57 3.25
N LYS A 130 6.10 -7.41 3.87
CA LYS A 130 4.73 -7.63 3.38
C LYS A 130 3.83 -6.41 3.67
N VAL A 131 4.00 -5.79 4.83
CA VAL A 131 3.34 -4.52 5.15
C VAL A 131 3.71 -3.46 4.12
N GLU A 132 5.00 -3.32 3.81
CA GLU A 132 5.50 -2.37 2.81
C GLU A 132 4.98 -2.67 1.40
N GLU A 133 4.90 -3.95 1.00
CA GLU A 133 4.30 -4.37 -0.27
C GLU A 133 2.84 -3.91 -0.39
N TYR A 134 1.99 -4.12 0.63
CA TYR A 134 0.61 -3.62 0.62
C TYR A 134 0.54 -2.09 0.58
N GLN A 135 1.39 -1.40 1.33
CA GLN A 135 1.44 0.07 1.33
C GLN A 135 1.93 0.66 0.00
N SER A 136 2.62 -0.14 -0.81
CA SER A 136 3.16 0.21 -2.11
C SER A 136 2.19 0.00 -3.27
N VAL A 137 0.95 -0.42 -3.00
CA VAL A 137 -0.09 -0.60 -4.02
C VAL A 137 -0.87 0.69 -4.23
N PHE A 138 -1.11 1.05 -5.49
CA PHE A 138 -1.86 2.24 -5.91
C PHE A 138 -2.95 1.89 -6.92
N GLU A 139 -4.00 2.71 -6.93
CA GLU A 139 -4.97 2.74 -8.02
C GLU A 139 -4.34 3.38 -9.28
N CYS A 140 -4.85 2.99 -10.44
CA CYS A 140 -4.56 3.64 -11.71
C CYS A 140 -5.84 4.06 -12.43
N GLN A 141 -5.70 4.56 -13.66
CA GLN A 141 -6.84 4.91 -14.52
C GLN A 141 -7.73 3.69 -14.82
N ASP A 142 -7.14 2.51 -14.91
CA ASP A 142 -7.85 1.28 -15.26
C ASP A 142 -8.43 0.61 -14.01
N HIS A 143 -9.76 0.53 -13.95
CA HIS A 143 -10.48 0.05 -12.78
C HIS A 143 -10.11 -1.39 -12.40
N GLY A 144 -9.90 -1.61 -11.09
CA GLY A 144 -9.60 -2.93 -10.53
C GLY A 144 -8.16 -3.40 -10.73
N ILE A 145 -7.30 -2.60 -11.37
CA ILE A 145 -5.89 -2.93 -11.54
C ILE A 145 -5.05 -2.21 -10.48
N GLY A 146 -4.37 -2.99 -9.65
CA GLY A 146 -3.42 -2.51 -8.65
C GLY A 146 -2.01 -2.38 -9.21
N ILE A 147 -1.36 -1.25 -8.97
CA ILE A 147 0.02 -1.02 -9.40
C ILE A 147 0.92 -1.02 -8.18
N CYS A 148 1.92 -1.91 -8.15
CA CYS A 148 2.91 -1.94 -7.08
C CYS A 148 4.10 -1.05 -7.45
N VAL A 149 4.30 0.02 -6.69
CA VAL A 149 5.44 0.93 -6.85
C VAL A 149 6.49 0.62 -5.80
N ASP A 150 7.72 0.39 -6.25
CA ASP A 150 8.85 0.18 -5.36
C ASP A 150 9.34 1.53 -4.84
N PHE A 151 9.25 1.73 -3.53
CA PHE A 151 9.80 2.93 -2.89
C PHE A 151 11.30 2.76 -2.64
N GLY A 152 11.87 1.57 -2.82
CA GLY A 152 13.30 1.31 -2.73
C GLY A 152 13.93 1.89 -1.47
N ARG A 153 14.98 2.70 -1.66
CA ARG A 153 15.68 3.38 -0.54
C ARG A 153 14.96 4.64 -0.07
N LEU A 154 13.95 5.14 -0.79
CA LEU A 154 13.22 6.34 -0.41
C LEU A 154 12.55 6.21 0.97
N ARG A 155 12.02 5.02 1.31
CA ARG A 155 11.47 4.73 2.65
C ARG A 155 12.48 4.92 3.79
N ALA A 156 13.77 4.74 3.52
CA ALA A 156 14.83 4.95 4.52
C ALA A 156 15.25 6.42 4.62
N LEU A 157 14.95 7.24 3.62
CA LEU A 157 15.28 8.66 3.58
C LEU A 157 14.15 9.55 4.10
N LEU A 158 12.91 9.05 4.11
CA LEU A 158 11.72 9.81 4.50
C LEU A 158 11.19 9.35 5.86
N GLY A 159 10.74 10.31 6.68
CA GLY A 159 9.88 10.01 7.83
C GLY A 159 8.46 9.64 7.40
N GLU A 160 7.66 9.07 8.30
CA GLU A 160 6.28 8.63 8.03
C GLU A 160 5.38 9.75 7.47
N ALA A 161 5.54 10.99 7.96
CA ALA A 161 4.75 12.12 7.48
C ALA A 161 5.07 12.47 6.01
N ASP A 162 6.36 12.51 5.66
CA ASP A 162 6.82 12.77 4.30
C ASP A 162 6.46 11.62 3.35
N LEU A 163 6.60 10.38 3.82
CA LEU A 163 6.20 9.20 3.05
C LEU A 163 4.70 9.21 2.76
N THR A 164 3.88 9.62 3.73
CA THR A 164 2.43 9.76 3.56
C THR A 164 2.11 10.86 2.56
N TYR A 165 2.73 12.04 2.71
CA TYR A 165 2.56 13.15 1.78
C TYR A 165 2.95 12.76 0.34
N PHE A 166 4.11 12.14 0.16
CA PHE A 166 4.57 11.69 -1.15
C PHE A 166 3.65 10.62 -1.75
N SER A 167 3.20 9.65 -0.95
CA SER A 167 2.26 8.62 -1.39
C SER A 167 0.93 9.21 -1.87
N GLN A 168 0.43 10.27 -1.23
CA GLN A 168 -0.77 10.97 -1.67
C GLN A 168 -0.59 11.71 -3.00
N LEU A 169 0.57 12.34 -3.22
CA LEU A 169 0.90 12.96 -4.51
C LEU A 169 1.00 11.90 -5.61
N LEU A 170 1.68 10.79 -5.32
CA LEU A 170 1.84 9.68 -6.24
C LEU A 170 0.49 9.04 -6.59
N ALA A 171 -0.36 8.77 -5.59
CA ALA A 171 -1.71 8.23 -5.82
C ALA A 171 -2.55 9.11 -6.75
N ARG A 172 -2.51 10.44 -6.57
CA ARG A 172 -3.22 11.38 -7.45
C ARG A 172 -2.72 11.32 -8.90
N HIS A 173 -1.41 11.21 -9.09
CA HIS A 173 -0.81 11.12 -10.42
C HIS A 173 -1.12 9.77 -11.11
N LEU A 174 -0.97 8.66 -10.38
CA LEU A 174 -1.19 7.33 -10.94
C LEU A 174 -2.66 7.07 -11.27
N LYS A 175 -3.61 7.63 -10.51
CA LYS A 175 -5.04 7.51 -10.76
C LYS A 175 -5.47 8.00 -12.15
N THR A 176 -4.70 8.88 -12.80
CA THR A 176 -4.95 9.36 -14.16
C THR A 176 -4.01 8.75 -15.20
N THR A 177 -3.22 7.75 -14.81
CA THR A 177 -2.23 7.08 -15.66
C THR A 177 -2.70 5.67 -15.98
N SER A 178 -2.65 5.27 -17.26
CA SER A 178 -2.98 3.90 -17.66
C SER A 178 -2.04 2.87 -17.02
N HIS A 179 -2.56 1.69 -16.69
CA HIS A 179 -1.81 0.60 -16.07
C HIS A 179 -0.55 0.20 -16.86
N VAL A 180 -0.57 0.34 -18.19
CA VAL A 180 0.57 0.05 -19.08
C VAL A 180 1.82 0.86 -18.69
N TYR A 181 1.64 2.09 -18.21
CA TYR A 181 2.73 3.00 -17.88
C TYR A 181 2.88 3.26 -16.38
N ALA A 182 1.79 3.10 -15.61
CA ALA A 182 1.72 3.51 -14.21
C ALA A 182 2.85 2.94 -13.35
N GLN A 183 3.22 1.67 -13.53
CA GLN A 183 4.28 1.05 -12.73
C GLN A 183 5.65 1.66 -13.05
N GLY A 184 5.98 1.77 -14.34
CA GLY A 184 7.23 2.38 -14.80
C GLY A 184 7.34 3.84 -14.37
N PHE A 185 6.27 4.62 -14.54
CA PHE A 185 6.23 6.03 -14.15
C PHE A 185 6.33 6.19 -12.63
N GLY A 186 5.61 5.39 -11.86
CA GLY A 186 5.70 5.41 -10.40
C GLY A 186 7.11 5.12 -9.91
N ASN A 187 7.77 4.10 -10.45
CA ASN A 187 9.14 3.76 -10.10
C ASN A 187 10.13 4.87 -10.51
N SER A 188 9.97 5.47 -11.69
CA SER A 188 10.78 6.62 -12.13
C SER A 188 10.60 7.84 -11.22
N ILE A 189 9.36 8.15 -10.82
CA ILE A 189 9.06 9.23 -9.88
C ILE A 189 9.72 8.95 -8.52
N CYS A 190 9.64 7.73 -8.00
CA CYS A 190 10.35 7.33 -6.78
C CYS A 190 11.87 7.52 -6.91
N GLY A 191 12.47 7.13 -8.05
CA GLY A 191 13.90 7.31 -8.30
C GLY A 191 14.33 8.78 -8.34
N ILE A 192 13.57 9.63 -9.03
CA ILE A 192 13.84 11.08 -9.09
C ILE A 192 13.66 11.71 -7.70
N MET A 193 12.60 11.35 -6.97
CA MET A 193 12.38 11.83 -5.60
C MET A 193 13.51 11.41 -4.66
N GLN A 194 14.02 10.18 -4.80
CA GLN A 194 15.16 9.70 -4.04
C GLN A 194 16.40 10.57 -4.27
N GLY A 195 16.69 10.94 -5.52
CA GLY A 195 17.76 11.88 -5.85
C GLY A 195 17.54 13.26 -5.20
N LEU A 196 16.32 13.79 -5.32
CA LEU A 196 15.97 15.11 -4.80
C LEU A 196 16.16 15.19 -3.26
N VAL A 197 15.67 14.19 -2.53
CA VAL A 197 15.78 14.09 -1.07
C VAL A 197 17.24 13.87 -0.65
N TYR A 198 17.98 13.04 -1.38
CA TYR A 198 19.39 12.78 -1.09
C TYR A 198 20.25 14.03 -1.20
N GLU A 199 20.00 14.88 -2.20
CA GLU A 199 20.71 16.16 -2.38
C GLU A 199 20.25 17.25 -1.39
N ASN A 200 19.13 17.04 -0.69
CA ASN A 200 18.52 18.02 0.22
C ASN A 200 18.11 17.39 1.57
N PRO A 201 19.07 16.83 2.33
CA PRO A 201 18.76 16.11 3.56
C PRO A 201 18.14 17.02 4.62
N GLY A 202 17.22 16.46 5.41
CA GLY A 202 16.64 17.12 6.58
C GLY A 202 15.54 18.15 6.31
N LYS A 203 15.17 18.38 5.05
CA LYS A 203 14.03 19.24 4.69
C LYS A 203 12.73 18.40 4.61
N PRO A 204 11.65 18.80 5.30
CA PRO A 204 10.34 18.19 5.13
C PRO A 204 9.88 18.30 3.66
N LEU A 205 9.29 17.23 3.11
CA LEU A 205 8.89 17.20 1.70
C LEU A 205 7.89 18.31 1.30
N PRO A 206 6.88 18.69 2.12
CA PRO A 206 5.98 19.79 1.76
C PRO A 206 6.67 21.15 1.57
N GLU A 207 7.86 21.31 2.16
CA GLU A 207 8.68 22.53 2.13
C GLU A 207 9.85 22.43 1.15
N LEU A 208 10.14 21.22 0.65
CA LEU A 208 11.24 20.99 -0.28
C LEU A 208 10.95 21.61 -1.64
N ARG A 209 11.56 22.77 -1.89
CA ARG A 209 11.42 23.52 -3.14
C ARG A 209 12.79 23.98 -3.60
N LEU A 210 13.17 23.59 -4.81
CA LEU A 210 14.40 24.09 -5.43
C LEU A 210 14.16 25.44 -6.09
N ASP A 211 15.10 26.36 -5.90
CA ASP A 211 15.17 27.58 -6.69
C ASP A 211 15.46 27.28 -8.17
N LYS A 212 15.42 28.30 -9.03
CA LYS A 212 15.59 28.14 -10.48
C LYS A 212 16.97 27.55 -10.85
N GLN A 213 18.03 27.95 -10.15
CA GLN A 213 19.39 27.50 -10.46
C GLN A 213 19.59 26.04 -10.08
N SER A 214 19.21 25.69 -8.84
CA SER A 214 19.23 24.34 -8.30
C SER A 214 18.33 23.41 -9.10
N THR A 215 17.14 23.86 -9.51
CA THR A 215 16.24 23.10 -10.39
C THR A 215 16.90 22.75 -11.71
N ASN A 216 17.50 23.73 -12.40
CA ASN A 216 18.14 23.49 -13.69
C ASN A 216 19.32 22.51 -13.58
N THR A 217 20.10 22.59 -12.50
CA THR A 217 21.20 21.65 -12.23
C THR A 217 20.68 20.25 -11.99
N PHE A 218 19.66 20.11 -11.14
CA PHE A 218 19.03 18.84 -10.81
C PHE A 218 18.41 18.16 -12.05
N ILE A 219 17.63 18.91 -12.85
CA ILE A 219 17.01 18.37 -14.08
C ILE A 219 18.09 17.88 -15.05
N LYS A 220 19.16 18.64 -15.28
CA LYS A 220 20.27 18.21 -16.15
C LYS A 220 20.91 16.91 -15.65
N HIS A 221 21.07 16.78 -14.33
CA HIS A 221 21.62 15.57 -13.73
C HIS A 221 20.71 14.36 -13.94
N VAL A 222 19.42 14.51 -13.66
CA VAL A 222 18.40 13.47 -13.87
C VAL A 222 18.31 13.04 -15.33
N GLU A 223 18.28 13.99 -16.26
CA GLU A 223 18.26 13.69 -17.71
C GLU A 223 19.50 12.94 -18.17
N TYR A 224 20.68 13.30 -17.64
CA TYR A 224 21.92 12.60 -17.95
C TYR A 224 21.89 11.17 -17.41
N GLN A 225 21.45 10.97 -16.16
CA GLN A 225 21.31 9.64 -15.57
C GLN A 225 20.30 8.77 -16.34
N ALA A 226 19.20 9.36 -16.82
CA ALA A 226 18.19 8.66 -17.61
C ALA A 226 18.75 8.09 -18.93
N ILE A 227 19.65 8.83 -19.59
CA ILE A 227 20.37 8.34 -20.79
C ILE A 227 21.37 7.26 -20.39
N ASP A 228 22.22 7.54 -19.41
CA ASP A 228 23.32 6.65 -19.00
C ASP A 228 22.81 5.27 -18.55
N GLN A 229 21.71 5.21 -17.79
CA GLN A 229 21.11 3.95 -17.35
C GLN A 229 20.59 3.10 -18.52
N VAL A 230 19.94 3.72 -19.51
CA VAL A 230 19.42 3.01 -20.69
C VAL A 230 20.57 2.51 -21.57
N MET A 231 21.60 3.33 -21.76
CA MET A 231 22.81 2.93 -22.49
C MET A 231 23.53 1.76 -21.80
N LYS A 232 23.67 1.80 -20.47
CA LYS A 232 24.28 0.71 -19.68
C LYS A 232 23.47 -0.58 -19.70
N ALA A 233 22.17 -0.50 -19.89
CA ALA A 233 21.30 -1.66 -20.09
C ALA A 233 21.40 -2.25 -21.51
N GLY A 234 22.22 -1.69 -22.40
CA GLY A 234 22.49 -2.22 -23.73
C GLY A 234 21.54 -1.73 -24.81
N TYR A 235 20.71 -0.73 -24.52
CA TYR A 235 19.82 -0.12 -25.51
C TYR A 235 20.55 0.89 -26.39
N THR A 236 19.90 1.23 -27.51
CA THR A 236 20.44 2.18 -28.48
C THR A 236 20.39 3.62 -27.96
N LEU A 237 21.22 4.49 -28.56
CA LEU A 237 21.21 5.91 -28.26
C LEU A 237 19.84 6.57 -28.52
N VAL A 238 19.14 6.13 -29.57
CA VAL A 238 17.79 6.63 -29.89
C VAL A 238 16.82 6.34 -28.75
N GLN A 239 16.80 5.09 -28.27
CA GLN A 239 15.96 4.67 -27.13
C GLN A 239 16.33 5.41 -25.84
N ALA A 240 17.61 5.72 -25.63
CA ALA A 240 18.06 6.49 -24.47
C ALA A 240 17.54 7.94 -24.51
N PHE A 241 17.52 8.57 -25.69
CA PHE A 241 16.92 9.90 -25.85
C PHE A 241 15.39 9.88 -25.75
N GLU A 242 14.72 8.86 -26.29
CA GLU A 242 13.28 8.67 -26.09
C GLU A 242 12.93 8.55 -24.59
N ASN A 243 13.72 7.78 -23.82
CA ASN A 243 13.57 7.69 -22.38
C ASN A 243 13.77 9.04 -21.68
N ARG A 244 14.76 9.84 -22.10
CA ARG A 244 14.96 11.19 -21.56
C ARG A 244 13.73 12.08 -21.76
N GLU A 245 13.07 12.02 -22.92
CA GLU A 245 11.85 12.80 -23.16
C GLU A 245 10.70 12.34 -22.25
N VAL A 246 10.57 11.03 -21.99
CA VAL A 246 9.62 10.52 -20.99
C VAL A 246 9.93 11.07 -19.60
N ILE A 247 11.21 11.08 -19.19
CA ILE A 247 11.63 11.62 -17.89
C ILE A 247 11.36 13.13 -17.79
N ARG A 248 11.57 13.89 -18.86
CA ARG A 248 11.23 15.33 -18.92
C ARG A 248 9.75 15.57 -18.72
N ASP A 249 8.92 14.78 -19.38
CA ASP A 249 7.47 14.85 -19.23
C ASP A 249 7.04 14.55 -17.77
N LEU A 250 7.63 13.52 -17.14
CA LEU A 250 7.39 13.22 -15.72
C LEU A 250 7.84 14.35 -14.78
N ILE A 251 9.01 14.96 -15.03
CA ILE A 251 9.48 16.14 -14.29
C ILE A 251 8.45 17.27 -14.34
N SER A 252 7.91 17.55 -15.52
CA SER A 252 6.88 18.58 -15.70
C SER A 252 5.56 18.22 -15.00
N LYS A 253 5.02 17.04 -15.30
CA LYS A 253 3.68 16.61 -14.84
C LYS A 253 3.63 16.27 -13.36
N PHE A 254 4.75 15.88 -12.74
CA PHE A 254 4.80 15.52 -11.33
C PHE A 254 5.55 16.55 -10.50
N PHE A 255 6.81 16.84 -10.80
CA PHE A 255 7.67 17.61 -9.90
C PHE A 255 7.42 19.11 -9.96
N ILE A 256 7.24 19.66 -11.16
CA ILE A 256 6.88 21.08 -11.34
C ILE A 256 5.44 21.31 -10.89
N SER A 257 4.51 20.43 -11.28
CA SER A 257 3.09 20.53 -10.91
C SER A 257 2.86 20.45 -9.39
N ASN A 258 3.70 19.71 -8.66
CA ASN A 258 3.68 19.65 -7.19
C ASN A 258 4.70 20.60 -6.52
N VAL A 259 5.29 21.54 -7.26
CA VAL A 259 6.12 22.65 -6.76
C VAL A 259 7.43 22.21 -6.08
N PHE A 260 7.88 20.97 -6.29
CA PHE A 260 9.23 20.56 -5.87
C PHE A 260 10.31 21.28 -6.68
N LEU A 261 10.04 21.48 -7.97
CA LEU A 261 10.93 22.10 -8.95
C LEU A 261 10.30 23.36 -9.53
N SER A 262 11.12 24.38 -9.78
CA SER A 262 10.66 25.60 -10.43
C SER A 262 10.48 25.41 -11.93
N ALA A 263 9.42 25.98 -12.52
CA ALA A 263 9.27 25.95 -13.97
C ALA A 263 10.44 26.68 -14.65
N SER A 264 11.16 25.97 -15.53
CA SER A 264 12.17 26.58 -16.39
C SER A 264 11.46 27.39 -17.48
N LYS A 265 11.36 28.71 -17.30
CA LYS A 265 11.21 29.67 -18.40
C LYS A 265 12.57 29.99 -18.99
#